data_AF-A0A9W7AA67-F1
#
_entry.id   AF-A0A9W7AA67-F1
#
_cell.length_a   1.000
_cell.length_b   1.000
_cell.length_c   1.000
_cell.angle_alpha   90.00
_cell.angle_beta   90.00
_cell.angle_gamma   90.00
#
_symmetry.space_group_name_H-M   'P 1'
#
loop_
_entity.id
_entity.type
_entity.pdbx_description
1 polymer ?
#
loop_
_entity_poly.entity_id
_entity_poly.type
_entity_poly.pdbx_seq_one_letter_code
_entity_poly.pdbx_strand_id
1 'polypeptide(L)'
;MQVLLLIFCLLLLILPSSSAFFLKPLTFINPQSRLKFCLNCICINCKWVDKCGAYHFVEEKHEQPHIWKPKTAADTKPPFEPRDGSPTIEVNIRRIPVDDEEERSFYELAADTTNHQKPISTNKATTVEYDVVACADFVPEQDRWINNMPEEIKLKNPDFVPT
;
A
#
# COMPACT_ATOMS: atom_id res chain seq x y z
N MET A 1 61.15 28.81 20.97
CA MET A 1 59.74 28.74 21.41
C MET A 1 58.75 28.45 20.28
N GLN A 2 58.94 28.98 19.05
CA GLN A 2 58.00 28.75 17.92
C GLN A 2 58.08 27.35 17.28
N VAL A 3 59.23 26.66 17.34
CA VAL A 3 59.39 25.34 16.69
C VAL A 3 58.68 24.22 17.46
N LEU A 4 58.55 24.34 18.79
CA LEU A 4 57.83 23.35 19.61
C LEU A 4 56.32 23.38 19.41
N LEU A 5 55.73 24.52 19.01
CA LEU A 5 54.28 24.63 18.78
C LEU A 5 53.84 23.89 17.51
N LEU A 6 54.68 23.86 16.49
CA LEU A 6 54.37 23.18 15.21
C LEU A 6 54.46 21.66 15.32
N ILE A 7 55.36 21.14 16.17
CA ILE A 7 55.49 19.70 16.42
C ILE A 7 54.28 19.17 17.21
N PHE A 8 53.74 19.94 18.16
CA PHE A 8 52.55 19.55 18.91
C PHE A 8 51.28 19.51 18.03
N CYS A 9 51.19 20.39 17.03
CA CYS A 9 50.07 20.40 16.07
C CYS A 9 50.11 19.22 15.09
N LEU A 10 51.32 18.78 14.68
CA LEU A 10 51.49 17.64 13.78
C LEU A 10 51.25 16.28 14.45
N LEU A 11 51.48 16.16 15.76
CA LEU A 11 51.24 14.93 16.52
C LEU A 11 49.75 14.66 16.82
N LEU A 12 48.88 15.66 16.74
CA LEU A 12 47.42 15.49 16.90
C LEU A 12 46.71 14.99 15.62
N LEU A 13 47.40 14.99 14.48
CA LEU A 13 46.83 14.55 13.19
C LEU A 13 47.07 13.07 12.87
N ILE A 14 47.75 12.32 13.75
CA ILE A 14 48.14 10.91 13.50
C ILE A 14 47.49 9.94 14.51
N LEU A 15 46.49 10.36 15.27
CA LEU A 15 45.67 9.42 16.01
C LEU A 15 44.66 8.78 15.04
N PRO A 16 44.74 7.46 14.77
CA PRO A 16 43.71 6.79 14.01
C PRO A 16 42.42 6.92 14.80
N SER A 17 41.41 7.57 14.19
CA SER A 17 40.05 7.61 14.73
C SER A 17 39.62 6.19 15.03
N SER A 18 39.53 5.85 16.31
CA SER A 18 39.04 4.56 16.77
C SER A 18 37.76 4.23 16.02
N SER A 19 37.82 3.18 15.20
CA SER A 19 36.67 2.55 14.59
C SER A 19 35.78 2.08 15.73
N ALA A 20 34.85 2.93 16.12
CA ALA A 20 33.76 2.54 17.00
C ALA A 20 33.02 1.44 16.25
N PHE A 21 33.22 0.22 16.74
CA PHE A 21 32.52 -0.97 16.33
C PHE A 21 31.03 -0.64 16.26
N PHE A 22 30.50 -0.59 15.03
CA PHE A 22 29.07 -0.59 14.77
C PHE A 22 28.51 -1.93 15.23
N LEU A 23 28.25 -2.04 16.53
CA LEU A 23 27.27 -3.01 17.00
C LEU A 23 25.92 -2.49 16.54
N LYS A 24 25.49 -2.98 15.38
CA LYS A 24 24.10 -2.87 14.93
C LYS A 24 23.24 -3.39 16.09
N PRO A 25 22.33 -2.59 16.66
CA PRO A 25 21.32 -3.14 17.54
C PRO A 25 20.57 -4.19 16.73
N LEU A 26 20.40 -5.38 17.31
CA LEU A 26 19.50 -6.40 16.80
C LEU A 26 18.18 -5.70 16.49
N THR A 27 17.86 -5.61 15.20
CA THR A 27 16.54 -5.18 14.75
C THR A 27 15.56 -6.10 15.45
N PHE A 28 14.84 -5.54 16.42
CA PHE A 28 13.65 -6.14 16.97
C PHE A 28 12.79 -6.51 15.77
N ILE A 29 12.65 -7.82 15.51
CA ILE A 29 11.73 -8.31 14.49
C ILE A 29 10.36 -7.96 15.06
N ASN A 30 9.81 -6.85 14.59
CA ASN A 30 8.46 -6.44 14.92
C ASN A 30 7.51 -7.53 14.38
N PRO A 31 6.77 -8.26 15.24
CA PRO A 31 5.81 -9.26 14.79
C PRO A 31 4.51 -8.59 14.30
N GLN A 32 4.63 -7.54 13.48
CA GLN A 32 3.53 -6.86 12.80
C GLN A 32 3.50 -7.14 11.29
N SER A 33 4.09 -8.24 10.83
CA SER A 33 3.91 -8.66 9.44
C SER A 33 2.68 -9.58 9.29
N ARG A 34 1.53 -9.17 9.82
CA ARG A 34 0.30 -9.35 9.02
C ARG A 34 0.34 -8.22 8.01
N LEU A 35 0.36 -8.54 6.73
CA LEU A 35 0.41 -7.61 5.61
C LEU A 35 -0.69 -6.53 5.74
N LYS A 36 -0.40 -5.46 6.46
CA LYS A 36 -1.05 -4.17 6.27
C LYS A 36 -0.44 -3.62 4.99
N PHE A 37 -1.15 -3.82 3.89
CA PHE A 37 -0.93 -3.05 2.68
C PHE A 37 -1.17 -1.59 3.04
N CYS A 38 -0.10 -0.86 3.34
CA CYS A 38 -0.15 0.59 3.36
C CYS A 38 -0.30 1.03 1.90
N LEU A 39 -1.55 1.22 1.49
CA LEU A 39 -1.92 1.75 0.18
C LEU A 39 -1.44 3.20 0.10
N ASN A 40 -0.22 3.42 -0.39
CA ASN A 40 0.36 4.76 -0.58
C ASN A 40 -0.24 5.47 -1.81
N CYS A 41 -1.54 5.30 -2.05
CA CYS A 41 -2.22 5.90 -3.17
C CYS A 41 -2.45 7.39 -2.89
N ILE A 42 -1.81 8.27 -3.69
CA ILE A 42 -1.84 9.72 -3.46
C ILE A 42 -3.26 10.30 -3.52
N CYS A 43 -4.20 9.55 -4.08
CA CYS A 43 -5.63 9.85 -4.13
C CYS A 43 -6.22 10.22 -2.77
N ILE A 44 -5.72 9.61 -1.69
CA ILE A 44 -6.22 9.84 -0.32
C ILE A 44 -6.24 11.35 0.00
N ASN A 45 -5.25 12.09 -0.53
CA ASN A 45 -5.01 13.49 -0.23
C ASN A 45 -5.18 14.41 -1.45
N CYS A 46 -5.94 14.01 -2.48
CA CYS A 46 -6.14 14.85 -3.66
C CYS A 46 -7.52 15.53 -3.63
N LYS A 47 -7.55 16.85 -3.85
CA LYS A 47 -8.78 17.65 -3.99
C LYS A 47 -9.76 17.09 -5.03
N TRP A 48 -9.24 16.48 -6.09
CA TRP A 48 -10.02 15.98 -7.22
C TRP A 48 -10.51 14.54 -7.05
N VAL A 49 -10.24 13.91 -5.90
CA VAL A 49 -10.52 12.47 -5.67
C VAL A 49 -11.96 12.07 -5.98
N ASP A 50 -12.91 12.98 -5.72
CA ASP A 50 -14.35 12.78 -5.88
C ASP A 50 -14.88 13.13 -7.28
N LYS A 51 -14.03 13.57 -8.21
CA LYS A 51 -14.44 14.13 -9.51
C LYS A 51 -13.57 13.72 -10.68
N CYS A 52 -12.47 13.00 -10.45
CA CYS A 52 -11.49 12.64 -11.47
C CYS A 52 -11.81 11.32 -12.17
N GLY A 53 -11.78 11.31 -13.50
CA GLY A 53 -11.94 10.11 -14.32
C GLY A 53 -10.92 9.01 -14.00
N ALA A 54 -9.65 9.37 -13.78
CA ALA A 54 -8.62 8.39 -13.45
C ALA A 54 -8.82 7.75 -12.05
N TYR A 55 -9.34 8.50 -11.09
CA TYR A 55 -9.62 7.95 -9.76
C TYR A 55 -10.86 7.06 -9.78
N HIS A 56 -11.88 7.45 -10.54
CA HIS A 56 -13.04 6.60 -10.82
C HIS A 56 -12.66 5.28 -11.50
N PHE A 57 -11.68 5.31 -12.41
CA PHE A 57 -11.13 4.09 -13.00
C PHE A 57 -10.47 3.18 -11.95
N VAL A 58 -9.70 3.73 -11.00
CA VAL A 58 -9.06 2.95 -9.93
C VAL A 58 -10.12 2.31 -9.02
N GLU A 59 -11.15 3.06 -8.64
CA GLU A 59 -12.31 2.55 -7.87
C GLU A 59 -12.97 1.36 -8.59
N GLU A 60 -13.17 1.47 -9.91
CA GLU A 60 -13.72 0.39 -10.75
C GLU A 60 -12.81 -0.85 -10.74
N LYS A 61 -11.50 -0.67 -10.86
CA LYS A 61 -10.54 -1.79 -10.81
C LYS A 61 -10.45 -2.47 -9.46
N HIS A 62 -10.84 -1.79 -8.39
CA HIS A 62 -10.94 -2.38 -7.05
C HIS A 62 -12.33 -2.93 -6.73
N GLU A 63 -13.28 -2.86 -7.67
CA GLU A 63 -14.69 -3.22 -7.47
C GLU A 63 -15.31 -2.50 -6.26
N GLN A 64 -14.81 -1.30 -5.95
CA GLN A 64 -15.30 -0.50 -4.84
C GLN A 64 -16.40 0.46 -5.30
N PRO A 65 -17.35 0.81 -4.42
CA PRO A 65 -18.31 1.86 -4.71
C PRO A 65 -17.63 3.18 -5.10
N HIS A 66 -18.14 3.82 -6.16
CA HIS A 66 -17.65 5.13 -6.58
C HIS A 66 -18.00 6.23 -5.59
N ILE A 67 -17.05 7.11 -5.28
CA ILE A 67 -17.31 8.34 -4.52
C ILE A 67 -18.18 9.30 -5.34
N TRP A 68 -17.80 9.51 -6.60
CA TRP A 68 -18.58 10.35 -7.49
C TRP A 68 -19.92 9.69 -7.81
N LYS A 69 -21.00 10.47 -7.75
CA LYS A 69 -22.35 10.03 -8.14
C LYS A 69 -22.86 10.87 -9.31
N PRO A 70 -23.49 10.24 -10.33
CA PRO A 70 -24.12 10.98 -11.42
C PRO A 70 -25.28 11.81 -10.91
N LYS A 71 -25.43 13.03 -11.44
CA LYS A 71 -26.54 13.94 -11.06
C LYS A 71 -27.75 13.75 -11.96
N THR A 72 -27.51 13.38 -13.21
CA THR A 72 -28.51 13.10 -14.21
C THR A 72 -28.22 11.76 -14.88
N ALA A 73 -29.22 11.16 -15.52
CA ALA A 73 -29.02 9.94 -16.31
C ALA A 73 -28.09 10.12 -17.52
N ALA A 74 -27.83 11.37 -17.93
CA ALA A 74 -26.88 11.69 -18.99
C ALA A 74 -25.43 11.74 -18.50
N ASP A 75 -25.20 11.89 -17.18
CA ASP A 75 -23.87 11.92 -16.61
C ASP A 75 -23.35 10.49 -16.47
N THR A 76 -22.42 10.09 -17.33
CA THR A 76 -21.84 8.74 -17.33
C THR A 76 -20.47 8.67 -16.67
N LYS A 77 -19.84 9.82 -16.40
CA LYS A 77 -18.50 9.89 -15.82
C LYS A 77 -18.28 11.17 -15.00
N PRO A 78 -17.26 11.19 -14.12
CA PRO A 78 -16.88 12.39 -13.39
C PRO A 78 -16.48 13.56 -14.31
N PRO A 79 -16.67 14.81 -13.87
CA PRO A 79 -16.50 15.98 -14.72
C PRO A 79 -15.05 16.43 -14.90
N PHE A 80 -14.10 15.91 -14.12
CA PHE A 80 -12.69 16.28 -14.20
C PHE A 80 -11.90 15.15 -14.85
N GLU A 81 -11.17 15.49 -15.91
CA GLU A 81 -10.18 14.60 -16.53
C GLU A 81 -8.79 15.19 -16.23
N PRO A 82 -7.84 14.39 -15.72
CA PRO A 82 -6.47 14.84 -15.53
C PRO A 82 -5.81 15.11 -16.88
N ARG A 83 -4.72 15.87 -16.86
CA ARG A 83 -3.97 16.18 -18.08
C ARG A 83 -3.40 14.92 -18.72
N ASP A 84 -3.23 14.97 -20.04
CA ASP A 84 -2.65 13.88 -20.81
C ASP A 84 -1.27 13.45 -20.26
N GLY A 85 -1.02 12.14 -20.23
CA GLY A 85 0.15 11.54 -19.60
C GLY A 85 0.15 11.51 -18.05
N SER A 86 -0.95 11.85 -17.40
CA SER A 86 -1.13 11.83 -15.94
C SER A 86 -2.54 11.32 -15.57
N PRO A 87 -2.74 10.67 -14.42
CA PRO A 87 -1.74 10.27 -13.42
C PRO A 87 -0.91 9.04 -13.81
N THR A 88 0.18 8.82 -13.08
CA THR A 88 0.94 7.56 -13.10
C THR A 88 0.27 6.56 -12.17
N ILE A 89 -0.16 5.43 -12.73
CA ILE A 89 -0.76 4.31 -12.00
C ILE A 89 0.25 3.16 -11.97
N GLU A 90 0.62 2.74 -10.77
CA GLU A 90 1.41 1.53 -10.52
C GLU A 90 0.47 0.32 -10.38
N VAL A 91 0.83 -0.81 -11.00
CA VAL A 91 0.04 -2.05 -10.93
C VAL A 91 0.87 -3.14 -10.24
N ASN A 92 0.41 -3.56 -9.09
CA ASN A 92 1.06 -4.54 -8.24
C ASN A 92 0.33 -5.90 -8.35
N ILE A 93 0.98 -6.90 -8.95
CA ILE A 93 0.43 -8.25 -9.14
C ILE A 93 1.08 -9.21 -8.15
N ARG A 94 0.29 -9.80 -7.25
CA ARG A 94 0.77 -10.73 -6.22
C ARG A 94 0.10 -12.09 -6.37
N ARG A 95 0.84 -13.16 -6.08
CA ARG A 95 0.30 -14.53 -6.05
C ARG A 95 0.28 -15.00 -4.61
N ILE A 96 -0.90 -15.16 -4.05
CA ILE A 96 -1.12 -15.60 -2.68
C ILE A 96 -1.41 -17.12 -2.72
N PRO A 97 -0.72 -17.96 -1.93
CA PRO A 97 -1.14 -19.34 -1.74
C PRO A 97 -2.58 -19.35 -1.22
N VAL A 98 -3.48 -20.13 -1.82
CA VAL A 98 -4.82 -20.28 -1.26
C VAL A 98 -4.72 -21.27 -0.12
N ASP A 99 -4.86 -20.79 1.10
CA ASP A 99 -5.03 -21.62 2.28
C ASP A 99 -6.41 -22.28 2.17
N ASP A 100 -6.45 -23.61 1.98
CA ASP A 100 -7.68 -24.40 1.79
C ASP A 100 -8.63 -24.43 3.04
N GLU A 101 -8.51 -23.49 3.99
CA GLU A 101 -9.35 -23.48 5.20
C GLU A 101 -10.78 -22.98 4.93
N GLU A 102 -11.01 -22.14 3.92
CA GLU A 102 -12.35 -21.63 3.59
C GLU A 102 -13.19 -22.62 2.74
N GLU A 103 -12.55 -23.55 2.02
CA GLU A 103 -13.23 -24.60 1.23
C GLU A 103 -13.75 -25.76 2.12
N ARG A 104 -13.48 -25.72 3.42
CA ARG A 104 -13.85 -26.79 4.36
C ARG A 104 -15.32 -26.76 4.81
N SER A 105 -16.11 -25.74 4.46
CA SER A 105 -17.52 -25.70 4.87
C SER A 105 -18.48 -26.49 3.95
N PHE A 106 -18.00 -27.02 2.80
CA PHE A 106 -18.87 -27.69 1.82
C PHE A 106 -18.72 -29.23 1.78
N TYR A 107 -17.55 -29.79 2.14
CA TYR A 107 -17.28 -31.23 2.02
C TYR A 107 -17.37 -32.04 3.33
N GLU A 108 -17.63 -31.43 4.49
CA GLU A 108 -17.67 -32.15 5.78
C GLU A 108 -18.96 -32.98 6.02
N LEU A 109 -19.86 -33.04 5.02
CA LEU A 109 -21.04 -33.91 5.03
C LEU A 109 -20.83 -35.24 4.27
N ALA A 110 -19.67 -35.46 3.66
CA ALA A 110 -19.39 -36.67 2.89
C ALA A 110 -18.06 -37.33 3.30
N ALA A 111 -18.19 -38.56 3.80
CA ALA A 111 -17.18 -39.63 3.87
C ALA A 111 -16.27 -39.72 5.11
N ASP A 112 -16.76 -40.53 6.04
CA ASP A 112 -16.12 -41.76 6.55
C ASP A 112 -14.83 -42.22 5.83
N THR A 113 -13.82 -42.47 6.65
CA THR A 113 -12.58 -43.26 6.47
C THR A 113 -12.00 -43.46 5.07
N THR A 114 -10.79 -42.92 4.84
CA THR A 114 -9.53 -43.70 4.69
C THR A 114 -8.37 -42.78 4.27
N ASN A 115 -7.21 -42.98 4.92
CA ASN A 115 -5.85 -42.62 4.50
C ASN A 115 -5.63 -41.23 3.83
N HIS A 116 -5.33 -40.21 4.65
CA HIS A 116 -5.02 -38.85 4.18
C HIS A 116 -3.52 -38.63 3.91
N GLN A 117 -3.09 -38.88 2.67
CA GLN A 117 -2.03 -38.04 2.10
C GLN A 117 -2.75 -36.84 1.44
N LYS A 118 -2.83 -35.70 2.14
CA LYS A 118 -3.48 -34.49 1.62
C LYS A 118 -2.76 -34.10 0.30
N PRO A 119 -3.44 -34.09 -0.86
CA PRO A 119 -2.82 -33.57 -2.07
C PRO A 119 -2.48 -32.10 -1.81
N ILE A 120 -1.22 -31.73 -2.07
CA ILE A 120 -0.78 -30.33 -2.02
C ILE A 120 -1.61 -29.58 -3.07
N SER A 121 -2.62 -28.85 -2.60
CA SER A 121 -3.43 -27.93 -3.39
C SER A 121 -2.47 -26.89 -3.97
N THR A 122 -2.36 -26.87 -5.29
CA THR A 122 -1.48 -25.95 -6.03
C THR A 122 -2.19 -24.65 -6.42
N ASN A 123 -3.40 -24.44 -5.90
CA ASN A 123 -4.21 -23.28 -6.21
C ASN A 123 -3.58 -22.04 -5.57
N LYS A 124 -3.17 -21.08 -6.41
CA LYS A 124 -2.69 -19.75 -5.99
C LYS A 124 -3.67 -18.71 -6.50
N ALA A 125 -4.18 -17.86 -5.62
CA ALA A 125 -4.96 -16.69 -6.01
C ALA A 125 -4.02 -15.62 -6.54
N THR A 126 -4.38 -14.98 -7.64
CA THR A 126 -3.66 -13.80 -8.14
C THR A 126 -4.45 -12.57 -7.72
N THR A 127 -3.83 -11.68 -6.96
CA THR A 127 -4.40 -10.38 -6.61
C THR A 127 -3.72 -9.29 -7.43
N VAL A 128 -4.51 -8.31 -7.88
CA VAL A 128 -4.04 -7.17 -8.65
C VAL A 128 -4.46 -5.90 -7.92
N GLU A 129 -3.50 -5.02 -7.68
CA GLU A 129 -3.66 -3.77 -6.95
C GLU A 129 -3.24 -2.62 -7.87
N TYR A 130 -4.02 -1.54 -7.88
CA TYR A 130 -3.80 -0.36 -8.70
C TYR A 130 -3.63 0.85 -7.80
N ASP A 131 -2.46 1.49 -7.83
CA ASP A 131 -2.11 2.62 -6.99
C ASP A 131 -1.76 3.84 -7.83
N VAL A 132 -2.36 4.99 -7.53
CA VAL A 132 -1.94 6.26 -8.12
C VAL A 132 -0.73 6.74 -7.33
N VAL A 133 0.44 6.79 -7.98
CA VAL A 133 1.71 7.14 -7.34
C VAL A 133 2.18 8.56 -7.66
N ALA A 134 1.70 9.15 -8.76
CA ALA A 134 2.00 10.53 -9.15
C ALA A 134 0.84 11.11 -9.98
N CYS A 135 0.59 12.41 -9.86
CA CYS A 135 -0.39 13.12 -10.69
C CYS A 135 0.05 14.57 -10.87
N ALA A 136 0.11 15.05 -12.12
CA ALA A 136 0.48 16.41 -12.45
C ALA A 136 -0.60 17.45 -12.08
N ASP A 137 -1.84 17.00 -11.87
CA ASP A 137 -2.95 17.82 -11.37
C ASP A 137 -3.24 17.56 -9.89
N PHE A 138 -2.33 16.88 -9.19
CA PHE A 138 -2.45 16.69 -7.75
C PHE A 138 -2.54 18.04 -7.04
N VAL A 139 -3.62 18.21 -6.28
CA VAL A 139 -3.80 19.37 -5.40
C VAL A 139 -4.01 18.82 -3.99
N PRO A 140 -3.08 19.07 -3.05
CA PRO A 140 -3.14 18.49 -1.73
C PRO A 140 -4.38 18.98 -0.98
N GLU A 141 -5.17 18.04 -0.49
CA GLU A 141 -6.27 18.25 0.43
C GLU A 141 -6.36 17.02 1.34
N GLN A 142 -5.96 17.19 2.60
CA GLN A 142 -5.76 16.10 3.55
C GLN A 142 -7.03 15.28 3.75
N ASP A 143 -6.88 13.95 3.72
CA ASP A 143 -7.93 12.98 3.98
C ASP A 143 -9.18 13.16 3.10
N ARG A 144 -9.05 13.81 1.95
CA ARG A 144 -10.19 14.12 1.08
C ARG A 144 -10.96 12.87 0.70
N TRP A 145 -10.28 11.76 0.41
CA TRP A 145 -10.94 10.50 0.11
C TRP A 145 -11.64 9.94 1.35
N ILE A 146 -11.00 9.95 2.52
CA ILE A 146 -11.55 9.44 3.79
C ILE A 146 -12.85 10.18 4.14
N ASN A 147 -12.82 11.51 4.02
CA ASN A 147 -13.95 12.38 4.27
C ASN A 147 -15.13 12.13 3.31
N ASN A 148 -14.87 11.59 2.12
CA ASN A 148 -15.88 11.27 1.11
C ASN A 148 -16.08 9.75 0.94
N MET A 149 -15.50 8.92 1.80
CA MET A 149 -15.55 7.47 1.67
C MET A 149 -17.02 7.00 1.69
N PRO A 150 -17.46 6.17 0.72
CA PRO A 150 -18.81 5.65 0.68
C PRO A 150 -19.16 4.87 1.95
N GLU A 151 -20.39 5.03 2.44
CA GLU A 151 -20.86 4.38 3.68
C GLU A 151 -20.80 2.86 3.60
N GLU A 152 -20.98 2.28 2.41
CA GLU A 152 -20.90 0.83 2.22
C GLU A 152 -19.50 0.29 2.51
N ILE A 153 -18.45 1.08 2.24
CA ILE A 153 -17.06 0.72 2.56
C ILE A 153 -16.84 0.84 4.07
N LYS A 154 -17.29 1.94 4.68
CA LYS A 154 -17.17 2.16 6.14
C LYS A 154 -17.84 1.04 6.94
N LEU A 155 -19.01 0.60 6.52
CA LEU A 155 -19.75 -0.48 7.18
C LEU A 155 -19.07 -1.84 7.03
N LYS A 156 -18.44 -2.12 5.88
CA LYS A 156 -17.72 -3.37 5.64
C LYS A 156 -16.37 -3.42 6.36
N ASN A 157 -15.74 -2.26 6.57
CA ASN A 157 -14.41 -2.18 7.18
C ASN A 157 -14.32 -0.98 8.13
N PRO A 158 -14.91 -1.08 9.35
CA PRO A 158 -14.97 0.04 10.29
C PRO A 158 -13.59 0.46 10.84
N ASP A 159 -12.61 -0.45 10.82
CA ASP A 159 -11.23 -0.20 11.26
C ASP A 159 -10.30 0.18 10.09
N PHE A 160 -10.88 0.51 8.92
CA PHE A 160 -10.09 0.91 7.77
C PHE A 160 -9.44 2.27 8.01
N VAL A 161 -8.11 2.26 8.08
CA VAL A 161 -7.29 3.48 8.15
C VAL A 161 -6.45 3.52 6.88
N PRO A 162 -6.86 4.32 5.88
CA PRO A 162 -5.98 4.67 4.76
C PRO A 162 -4.79 5.43 5.32
N THR A 163 -3.58 4.99 5.02
CA THR A 163 -2.32 5.65 5.42
C THR A 163 -1.44 5.86 4.21
#